data_AF-A0A522BNH2-F1
#
_entry.id   AF-A0A522BNH2-F1
#
_cell.length_a   1.000
_cell.length_b   1.000
_cell.length_c   1.000
_cell.angle_alpha   90.00
_cell.angle_beta   90.00
_cell.angle_gamma   90.00
#
_symmetry.space_group_name_H-M   'P 1'
#
loop_
_entity.id
_entity.type
_entity.pdbx_description
1 polymer ?
#
loop_
_entity_poly.entity_id
_entity_poly.type
_entity_poly.pdbx_seq_one_letter_code
_entity_poly.pdbx_strand_id
1 'polypeptide(L)'
;MTPSEELHNHLTRHQAGIGEVQISWDSVGEDGSMEVRLFDSGGTLFDVWAGPMIVPPKDAIVWRFLALIVERALGPNRVRQSTIRNRSISFKIQ
;
A
#
# COMPACT_ATOMS: atom_id res chain seq x y z
N MET A 1 12.65 1.04 -14.24
CA MET A 1 11.38 1.22 -13.53
C MET A 1 11.70 1.25 -12.05
N THR A 2 11.21 2.24 -11.33
CA THR A 2 11.45 2.38 -9.88
C THR A 2 10.45 1.56 -9.09
N PRO A 3 10.74 1.15 -7.85
CA PRO A 3 9.77 0.42 -7.02
C PRO A 3 8.45 1.15 -6.82
N SER A 4 8.50 2.49 -6.75
CA SER A 4 7.31 3.34 -6.69
C SER A 4 6.47 3.31 -7.97
N GLU A 5 7.12 3.25 -9.14
CA GLU A 5 6.43 3.07 -10.43
C GLU A 5 5.82 1.67 -10.56
N GLU A 6 6.53 0.63 -10.10
CA GLU A 6 6.02 -0.74 -10.09
C GLU A 6 4.79 -0.88 -9.18
N LEU A 7 4.85 -0.33 -7.97
CA LEU A 7 3.73 -0.30 -7.05
C LEU A 7 2.54 0.48 -7.63
N HIS A 8 2.80 1.66 -8.21
CA HIS A 8 1.75 2.44 -8.88
C HIS A 8 1.07 1.64 -9.99
N ASN A 9 1.85 1.03 -10.89
CA ASN A 9 1.32 0.21 -11.97
C ASN A 9 0.57 -1.02 -11.45
N HIS A 10 1.05 -1.65 -10.38
CA HIS A 10 0.36 -2.75 -9.72
C HIS A 10 -1.01 -2.31 -9.20
N LEU A 11 -1.09 -1.24 -8.42
CA LEU A 11 -2.35 -0.70 -7.90
C LEU A 11 -3.32 -0.29 -9.02
N THR A 12 -2.84 0.37 -10.06
CA THR A 12 -3.66 0.81 -11.20
C THR A 12 -4.29 -0.38 -11.95
N ARG A 13 -3.59 -1.51 -12.08
CA ARG A 13 -4.13 -2.73 -12.72
C ARG A 13 -5.32 -3.32 -11.96
N HIS A 14 -5.34 -3.19 -10.64
CA HIS A 14 -6.36 -3.79 -9.78
C HIS A 14 -7.41 -2.78 -9.27
N GLN A 15 -7.33 -1.51 -9.69
CA GLN A 15 -8.09 -0.39 -9.13
C GLN A 15 -9.60 -0.59 -8.99
N ALA A 16 -10.23 -1.38 -9.87
CA ALA A 16 -11.68 -1.62 -9.88
C ALA A 16 -12.13 -2.62 -8.79
N GLY A 17 -11.23 -3.47 -8.30
CA GLY A 17 -11.52 -4.50 -7.30
C GLY A 17 -11.04 -4.18 -5.89
N ILE A 18 -10.29 -3.09 -5.69
CA ILE A 18 -9.70 -2.74 -4.39
C ILE A 18 -10.76 -2.07 -3.50
N GLY A 19 -11.07 -2.70 -2.36
CA GLY A 19 -11.78 -2.10 -1.23
C GLY A 19 -10.86 -1.69 -0.08
N GLU A 20 -9.70 -2.33 0.06
CA GLU A 20 -8.67 -1.95 1.03
C GLU A 20 -7.26 -2.25 0.50
N VAL A 21 -6.32 -1.35 0.79
CA VAL A 21 -4.89 -1.56 0.60
C VAL A 21 -4.24 -1.64 1.97
N GLN A 22 -3.64 -2.77 2.31
CA GLN A 22 -2.82 -2.90 3.52
C GLN A 22 -1.36 -2.94 3.12
N ILE A 23 -0.54 -2.13 3.77
CA ILE A 23 0.90 -2.12 3.60
C ILE A 23 1.49 -2.61 4.91
N SER A 24 2.28 -3.68 4.86
CA SER A 24 2.94 -4.30 6.01
C SER A 24 4.45 -4.32 5.82
N TRP A 25 5.17 -4.11 6.92
CA TRP A 25 6.63 -4.26 6.99
C TRP A 25 7.05 -5.25 8.08
N ASP A 26 6.12 -6.08 8.54
CA ASP A 26 6.37 -7.17 9.49
C ASP A 26 6.85 -8.46 8.78
N SER A 27 6.47 -8.66 7.51
CA SER A 27 6.78 -9.87 6.75
C SER A 27 8.16 -9.86 6.09
N VAL A 28 8.99 -8.85 6.37
CA VAL A 28 10.07 -8.52 5.45
C VAL A 28 11.42 -8.61 6.13
N GLY A 29 12.30 -9.42 5.54
CA GLY A 29 13.65 -9.70 6.04
C GLY A 29 14.54 -8.46 6.08
N GLU A 30 15.80 -8.68 6.45
CA GLU A 30 16.84 -7.64 6.60
C GLU A 30 17.13 -6.82 5.33
N ASP A 31 16.46 -7.11 4.20
CA ASP A 31 16.64 -6.47 2.90
C ASP A 31 15.85 -5.17 2.70
N GLY A 32 14.97 -4.81 3.65
CA GLY A 32 14.22 -3.55 3.62
C GLY A 32 13.14 -3.49 2.54
N SER A 33 12.61 -4.63 2.10
CA SER A 33 11.42 -4.68 1.24
C SER A 33 10.11 -4.42 2.00
N MET A 34 9.01 -4.24 1.27
CA MET A 34 7.68 -3.95 1.80
C MET A 34 6.64 -4.81 1.10
N GLU A 35 5.62 -5.26 1.84
CA GLU A 35 4.51 -6.03 1.28
C GLU A 35 3.24 -5.16 1.23
N VAL A 36 2.58 -5.14 0.08
CA VAL A 36 1.31 -4.47 -0.17
C VAL A 36 0.28 -5.52 -0.52
N ARG A 37 -0.73 -5.67 0.34
CA ARG A 37 -1.85 -6.59 0.20
C ARG A 37 -3.09 -5.84 -0.27
N LEU A 38 -3.77 -6.39 -1.27
CA LEU A 38 -4.99 -5.83 -1.84
C LEU A 38 -6.19 -6.69 -1.43
N PHE A 39 -7.16 -6.05 -0.80
CA PHE A 39 -8.40 -6.67 -0.37
C PHE A 39 -9.57 -6.10 -1.14
N ASP A 40 -10.55 -6.95 -1.45
CA ASP A 40 -11.81 -6.51 -2.04
C ASP A 40 -12.70 -5.79 -1.02
N SER A 41 -13.88 -5.33 -1.44
CA SER A 41 -14.85 -4.66 -0.55
C SER A 41 -15.42 -5.60 0.53
N GLY A 42 -15.33 -6.92 0.34
CA GLY A 42 -15.69 -7.94 1.33
C GLY A 42 -14.58 -8.26 2.34
N GLY A 43 -13.39 -7.68 2.17
CA GLY A 43 -12.23 -7.95 3.02
C GLY A 43 -11.48 -9.23 2.65
N THR A 44 -11.68 -9.76 1.44
CA THR A 44 -10.94 -10.94 0.94
C THR A 44 -9.65 -10.48 0.28
N LEU A 45 -8.52 -11.03 0.72
CA LEU A 45 -7.23 -10.83 0.06
C LEU A 45 -7.25 -11.46 -1.34
N PHE A 46 -6.97 -10.69 -2.37
CA PHE A 46 -6.97 -11.20 -3.75
C PHE A 46 -5.65 -10.98 -4.49
N ASP A 47 -4.77 -10.09 -4.00
CA ASP A 47 -3.44 -9.90 -4.60
C ASP A 47 -2.43 -9.34 -3.59
N VAL A 48 -1.14 -9.58 -3.86
CA VAL A 48 -0.01 -9.14 -3.06
C VAL A 48 1.13 -8.66 -3.96
N TRP A 49 1.62 -7.47 -3.69
CA TRP A 49 2.88 -6.98 -4.24
C TRP A 49 3.94 -6.93 -3.16
N ALA A 50 5.15 -7.40 -3.49
CA ALA A 50 6.32 -7.24 -2.64
C ALA A 50 7.44 -6.60 -3.46
N GLY A 51 8.09 -5.59 -2.90
CA GLY A 51 9.18 -4.93 -3.59
C GLY A 51 10.09 -4.14 -2.66
N PRO A 52 11.30 -3.78 -3.13
CA PRO A 52 12.26 -3.01 -2.35
C PRO A 52 11.74 -1.59 -2.21
N MET A 53 11.15 -1.28 -1.07
CA MET A 53 10.78 0.08 -0.72
C MET A 53 11.44 0.37 0.61
N ILE A 54 12.54 1.14 0.58
CA ILE A 54 13.26 1.54 1.78
C ILE A 54 12.22 2.13 2.74
N VAL A 55 11.90 1.39 3.80
CA VAL A 55 11.06 1.86 4.91
C VAL A 55 12.02 2.50 5.92
N PRO A 56 12.14 3.84 5.97
CA PRO A 56 12.90 4.50 7.02
C PRO A 56 12.23 4.23 8.38
N PRO A 57 13.00 4.23 9.47
CA PRO A 57 12.50 3.90 10.79
C PRO A 57 11.35 4.84 11.20
N LYS A 58 10.12 4.32 11.24
CA LYS A 58 8.92 4.91 11.87
C LYS A 58 8.61 6.40 11.56
N ASP A 59 9.09 6.96 10.46
CA ASP A 59 8.94 8.39 10.20
C ASP A 59 7.61 8.75 9.52
N ALA A 60 6.97 9.82 10.00
CA ALA A 60 5.66 10.30 9.52
C ALA A 60 5.65 10.71 8.03
N ILE A 61 6.81 11.09 7.49
CA ILE A 61 6.99 11.52 6.09
C ILE A 61 6.75 10.35 5.12
N VAL A 62 7.12 9.13 5.52
CA VAL A 62 7.07 7.93 4.68
C VAL A 62 5.63 7.47 4.50
N TRP A 63 4.84 7.52 5.57
CA TRP A 63 3.41 7.19 5.50
C TRP A 63 2.64 8.15 4.60
N ARG A 64 2.98 9.43 4.62
CA ARG A 64 2.42 10.42 3.69
C ARG A 64 2.82 10.12 2.24
N PHE A 65 4.07 9.71 2.01
CA PHE A 65 4.53 9.33 0.69
C PHE A 65 3.78 8.10 0.14
N LEU A 66 3.57 7.08 0.96
CA LEU A 66 2.80 5.89 0.60
C LEU A 66 1.33 6.23 0.30
N ALA A 67 0.70 7.06 1.14
CA ALA A 67 -0.64 7.57 0.90
C ALA A 67 -0.74 8.26 -0.47
N LEU A 68 0.24 9.11 -0.82
CA LEU A 68 0.29 9.79 -2.13
C LEU A 68 0.42 8.82 -3.30
N ILE A 69 1.18 7.72 -3.16
CA ILE A 69 1.27 6.69 -4.22
C ILE A 69 -0.09 6.01 -4.41
N VAL A 70 -0.75 5.62 -3.32
CA VAL A 70 -2.07 4.98 -3.34
C VAL A 70 -3.11 5.92 -3.93
N GLU A 71 -3.15 7.18 -3.48
CA GLU A 71 -4.04 8.22 -4.01
C GLU A 71 -3.80 8.49 -5.50
N ARG A 72 -2.54 8.50 -5.95
CA ARG A 72 -2.23 8.67 -7.38
C ARG A 72 -2.65 7.48 -8.22
N ALA A 73 -2.51 6.26 -7.71
CA ALA A 73 -2.86 5.05 -8.45
C ALA A 73 -4.37 4.80 -8.51
N LEU A 74 -5.07 5.06 -7.41
CA LEU A 74 -6.49 4.73 -7.28
C LEU A 74 -7.40 5.93 -7.55
N GLY A 75 -6.92 7.14 -7.31
CA GLY A 75 -7.66 8.40 -7.43
C GLY A 75 -7.68 9.15 -6.09
N PRO A 76 -7.44 10.48 -6.09
CA PRO A 76 -7.18 11.27 -4.86
C PRO A 76 -8.37 11.35 -3.88
N ASN A 77 -9.58 10.98 -4.32
CA ASN A 77 -10.79 11.04 -3.49
C ASN A 77 -11.29 9.66 -3.02
N ARG A 78 -10.59 8.57 -3.36
CA ARG A 78 -11.03 7.22 -3.01
C ARG A 78 -10.50 6.75 -1.66
N VAL A 79 -9.36 7.27 -1.22
CA VAL A 79 -8.79 6.97 0.10
C VAL A 79 -9.57 7.70 1.18
N ARG A 80 -10.38 6.98 1.96
CA ARG A 80 -11.24 7.59 3.01
C ARG A 80 -10.59 7.64 4.38
N GLN A 81 -9.79 6.63 4.70
CA GLN A 81 -9.24 6.44 6.03
C GLN A 81 -7.91 5.72 5.93
N SER A 82 -6.94 6.20 6.69
CA SER A 82 -5.71 5.48 6.98
C SER A 82 -5.67 5.08 8.45
N THR A 83 -5.31 3.84 8.74
CA THR A 83 -5.11 3.36 10.11
C THR A 83 -3.73 2.74 10.21
N ILE A 84 -2.90 3.24 11.14
CA ILE A 84 -1.57 2.68 11.42
C ILE A 84 -1.66 1.84 12.69
N ARG A 85 -1.35 0.55 12.61
CA ARG A 85 -1.33 -0.36 13.76
C ARG A 85 -0.34 -1.48 13.51
N ASN A 86 0.37 -1.92 14.56
CA ASN A 86 1.20 -3.13 14.54
C ASN A 86 1.98 -3.30 13.24
N ARG A 87 2.87 -2.35 12.95
CA ARG A 87 3.74 -2.38 11.78
C ARG A 87 3.03 -2.57 10.42
N SER A 88 1.82 -2.01 10.33
CA SER A 88 1.04 -1.94 9.10
C SER A 88 0.28 -0.62 9.01
N ILE A 89 -0.02 -0.20 7.78
CA ILE A 89 -0.95 0.87 7.47
C ILE A 89 -2.02 0.33 6.52
N SER A 90 -3.28 0.55 6.85
CA SER A 90 -4.44 0.17 6.03
C SER A 90 -5.11 1.40 5.46
N PHE A 91 -5.43 1.39 4.17
CA PHE A 91 -6.17 2.41 3.45
C PHE A 91 -7.52 1.86 2.98
N LYS A 92 -8.63 2.45 3.41
CA LYS A 92 -9.97 2.10 2.90
C LYS A 92 -10.27 2.86 1.61
N ILE A 93 -10.72 2.14 0.59
CA ILE A 93 -10.95 2.64 -0.78
C ILE A 93 -12.46 2.59 -1.09
N GLN A 94 -12.98 3.61 -1.78
CA GLN A 94 -14.37 3.69 -2.26
C GLN A 94 -14.56 3.33 -3.72
#